data_AF-A0A3N5TGL1-F1
#
_entry.id   AF-A0A3N5TGL1-F1
#
_cell.length_a   1.000
_cell.length_b   1.000
_cell.length_c   1.000
_cell.angle_alpha   90.00
_cell.angle_beta   90.00
_cell.angle_gamma   90.00
#
_symmetry.space_group_name_H-M   'P 1'
#
loop_
_entity.id
_entity.type
_entity.pdbx_description
1 polymer ?
#
loop_
_entity_poly.entity_id
_entity_poly.type
_entity_poly.pdbx_seq_one_letter_code
_entity_poly.pdbx_strand_id
1 'polypeptide(L)'
;MDPLLQGAFATGYERLAAWADLLDEINVYPIADADTGRNLMISLAPLHRMDGSAETTVRKLLLSATGNSGNIASGFFAGFVAENPSNDIYQATRVGRSRAWQALADPKPGTMLTVFDELLNHIEKLSSAPSAATFPTLLDQLEKAVHSTSETLPALKAAGVVDSGALGMFIFMEGFFSRLAGRPDVFRPITEIFNKKLRLPSDFVADHPKGYCVDAVIQVGTDHDSRLENLSRYGDSIVALQENERLKIHIHTEQRDAVRKQLADLGRLVQWSEEDMGAQVENRSSSDTRQAVHIVTDAAGSVTREDAARLGMTLLDSYIVVGDKSLPETLFPPEDLYALMRSGAKVTTAQASVFERHQRCQSILSRYGQALYLCVGSVYTGNYEVAAAWKERNDPENRLAVIDTGLASGRLGVVALATARYALQADDAENVIRFAETAVRMSQEYIFLDRLQYLVAGGRLSKTKGFLGDLFHMKPVISPTAEGAVKAGTVRDKDEQLKFALEKLEKGLG
;
A
#
# COMPACT_ATOMS: atom_id res chain seq x y z
N MET A 1 24.18 5.28 4.59
CA MET A 1 23.73 6.11 3.45
C MET A 1 23.49 7.52 3.96
N ASP A 2 23.61 8.54 3.11
CA ASP A 2 23.34 9.94 3.47
C ASP A 2 21.90 10.12 4.02
N PRO A 3 21.69 10.75 5.20
CA PRO A 3 20.36 11.01 5.75
C PRO A 3 19.43 11.80 4.82
N LEU A 4 19.97 12.71 3.99
CA LEU A 4 19.17 13.44 3.00
C LEU A 4 18.60 12.49 1.96
N LEU A 5 19.42 11.57 1.46
CA LEU A 5 19.03 10.58 0.47
C LEU A 5 18.02 9.57 1.05
N GLN A 6 18.21 9.11 2.28
CA GLN A 6 17.23 8.27 2.97
C GLN A 6 15.88 8.98 3.12
N GLY A 7 15.90 10.26 3.51
CA GLY A 7 14.68 11.08 3.58
C GLY A 7 14.00 11.28 2.22
N ALA A 8 14.78 11.42 1.14
CA ALA A 8 14.26 11.51 -0.21
C ALA A 8 13.54 10.22 -0.66
N PHE A 9 14.14 9.06 -0.39
CA PHE A 9 13.50 7.76 -0.66
C PHE A 9 12.22 7.57 0.14
N ALA A 10 12.23 7.90 1.44
CA ALA A 10 11.03 7.85 2.28
C ALA A 10 9.92 8.78 1.76
N THR A 11 10.27 10.01 1.36
CA THR A 11 9.31 10.98 0.79
C THR A 11 8.70 10.46 -0.52
N GLY A 12 9.52 9.90 -1.42
CA GLY A 12 9.05 9.27 -2.66
C GLY A 12 8.11 8.10 -2.40
N TYR A 13 8.47 7.21 -1.46
CA TYR A 13 7.65 6.07 -1.08
C TYR A 13 6.32 6.49 -0.45
N GLU A 14 6.32 7.43 0.49
CA GLU A 14 5.11 7.90 1.17
C GLU A 14 4.15 8.61 0.21
N ARG A 15 4.66 9.37 -0.78
CA ARG A 15 3.83 9.90 -1.87
C ARG A 15 3.23 8.78 -2.71
N LEU A 16 4.05 7.84 -3.17
CA LEU A 16 3.57 6.70 -3.96
C LEU A 16 2.48 5.93 -3.22
N ALA A 17 2.70 5.63 -1.94
CA ALA A 17 1.73 4.95 -1.10
C ALA A 17 0.40 5.71 -1.05
N ALA A 18 0.45 7.04 -0.88
CA ALA A 18 -0.75 7.88 -0.81
C ALA A 18 -1.62 7.89 -2.08
N TRP A 19 -1.03 7.54 -3.22
CA TRP A 19 -1.70 7.51 -4.52
C TRP A 19 -1.87 6.08 -5.06
N ALA A 20 -1.46 5.05 -4.33
CA ALA A 20 -1.45 3.67 -4.80
C ALA A 20 -2.84 3.17 -5.26
N ASP A 21 -3.91 3.50 -4.51
CA ASP A 21 -5.27 3.08 -4.89
C ASP A 21 -5.69 3.67 -6.26
N LEU A 22 -5.22 4.88 -6.60
CA LEU A 22 -5.46 5.46 -7.93
C LEU A 22 -4.70 4.69 -9.01
N LEU A 23 -3.47 4.27 -8.72
CA LEU A 23 -2.68 3.48 -9.67
C LEU A 23 -3.35 2.14 -9.96
N ASP A 24 -3.92 1.51 -8.93
CA ASP A 24 -4.71 0.29 -9.08
C ASP A 24 -5.99 0.53 -9.89
N GLU A 25 -6.65 1.69 -9.75
CA GLU A 25 -7.88 2.04 -10.50
C GLU A 25 -7.67 2.22 -12.00
N ILE A 26 -6.47 2.65 -12.43
CA ILE A 26 -6.16 2.91 -13.85
C ILE A 26 -5.28 1.81 -14.47
N ASN A 27 -5.03 0.72 -13.73
CA ASN A 27 -4.19 -0.37 -14.20
C ASN A 27 -4.90 -1.17 -15.30
N VAL A 28 -4.45 -1.00 -16.55
CA VAL A 28 -4.99 -1.72 -17.72
C VAL A 28 -3.92 -2.38 -18.58
N TYR A 29 -2.63 -2.22 -18.24
CA TYR A 29 -1.51 -2.75 -19.03
C TYR A 29 -0.37 -3.25 -18.12
N PRO A 30 0.28 -4.39 -18.45
CA PRO A 30 -0.06 -5.31 -19.54
C PRO A 30 -1.37 -6.05 -19.30
N ILE A 31 -1.79 -6.14 -18.05
CA ILE A 31 -2.98 -6.86 -17.60
C ILE A 31 -3.77 -5.97 -16.64
N ALA A 32 -5.10 -5.98 -16.77
CA ALA A 32 -6.02 -5.18 -15.98
C ALA A 32 -6.42 -5.89 -14.68
N ASP A 33 -5.43 -6.27 -13.86
CA ASP A 33 -5.59 -6.98 -12.58
C ASP A 33 -5.70 -6.06 -11.36
N ALA A 34 -5.62 -4.73 -11.58
CA ALA A 34 -5.82 -3.72 -10.54
C ALA A 34 -4.84 -3.82 -9.34
N ASP A 35 -3.59 -4.23 -9.60
CA ASP A 35 -2.60 -4.45 -8.53
C ASP A 35 -1.35 -3.55 -8.58
N THR A 36 -1.24 -2.63 -9.55
CA THR A 36 0.00 -1.86 -9.77
C THR A 36 0.47 -1.09 -8.53
N GLY A 37 -0.41 -0.33 -7.90
CA GLY A 37 -0.14 0.41 -6.68
C GLY A 37 0.19 -0.51 -5.51
N ARG A 38 -0.57 -1.59 -5.32
CA ARG A 38 -0.27 -2.63 -4.31
C ARG A 38 1.13 -3.20 -4.49
N ASN A 39 1.47 -3.63 -5.70
CA ASN A 39 2.76 -4.22 -6.04
C ASN A 39 3.91 -3.25 -5.82
N LEU A 40 3.75 -1.98 -6.19
CA LEU A 40 4.75 -0.94 -5.95
C LEU A 40 4.94 -0.64 -4.45
N MET A 41 3.86 -0.58 -3.66
CA MET A 41 3.94 -0.38 -2.20
C MET A 41 4.69 -1.51 -1.49
N ILE A 42 4.46 -2.77 -1.90
CA ILE A 42 5.16 -3.93 -1.32
C ILE A 42 6.63 -3.93 -1.76
N SER A 43 6.87 -3.78 -3.05
CA SER A 43 8.20 -3.94 -3.65
C SER A 43 9.17 -2.86 -3.22
N LEU A 44 8.69 -1.61 -3.07
CA LEU A 44 9.52 -0.46 -2.71
C LEU A 44 9.51 -0.14 -1.21
N ALA A 45 8.82 -0.92 -0.37
CA ALA A 45 8.85 -0.75 1.08
C ALA A 45 10.27 -0.69 1.70
N PRO A 46 11.29 -1.41 1.19
CA PRO A 46 12.67 -1.26 1.67
C PRO A 46 13.26 0.16 1.53
N LEU A 47 12.71 0.99 0.64
CA LEU A 47 13.12 2.40 0.47
C LEU A 47 12.48 3.33 1.51
N HIS A 48 11.39 2.90 2.16
CA HIS A 48 10.75 3.69 3.22
C HIS A 48 11.65 3.82 4.45
N ARG A 49 12.33 2.73 4.80
CA ARG A 49 13.26 2.65 5.92
C ARG A 49 14.51 1.90 5.51
N MET A 50 15.48 2.66 5.01
CA MET A 50 16.77 2.14 4.60
C MET A 50 17.69 1.92 5.79
N ASP A 51 17.43 0.85 6.54
CA ASP A 51 18.28 0.41 7.64
C ASP A 51 19.35 -0.54 7.09
N GLY A 52 20.63 -0.13 7.18
CA GLY A 52 21.79 -0.95 6.82
C GLY A 52 22.57 -0.48 5.58
N SER A 53 23.26 -1.42 4.93
CA SER A 53 24.09 -1.16 3.75
C SER A 53 23.26 -1.05 2.46
N ALA A 54 23.84 -0.46 1.40
CA ALA A 54 23.26 -0.47 0.06
C ALA A 54 22.97 -1.91 -0.41
N GLU A 55 23.93 -2.82 -0.23
CA GLU A 55 23.78 -4.26 -0.54
C GLU A 55 22.58 -4.89 0.19
N THR A 56 22.38 -4.56 1.47
CA THR A 56 21.22 -5.04 2.24
C THR A 56 19.91 -4.53 1.65
N THR A 57 19.87 -3.25 1.25
CA THR A 57 18.68 -2.66 0.60
C THR A 57 18.40 -3.31 -0.75
N VAL A 58 19.43 -3.47 -1.60
CA VAL A 58 19.32 -4.13 -2.91
C VAL A 58 18.76 -5.54 -2.77
N ARG A 59 19.29 -6.31 -1.83
CA ARG A 59 18.78 -7.65 -1.53
C ARG A 59 17.32 -7.63 -1.08
N LYS A 60 16.92 -6.66 -0.25
CA LYS A 60 15.53 -6.52 0.20
C LYS A 60 14.59 -6.16 -0.96
N LEU A 61 14.98 -5.21 -1.81
CA LEU A 61 14.21 -4.83 -3.01
C LEU A 61 13.93 -6.04 -3.91
N LEU A 62 14.93 -6.91 -4.10
CA LEU A 62 14.76 -8.15 -4.86
C LEU A 62 13.77 -9.12 -4.18
N LEU A 63 13.90 -9.32 -2.87
CA LEU A 63 13.06 -10.27 -2.14
C LEU A 63 11.62 -9.77 -1.92
N SER A 64 11.43 -8.46 -1.89
CA SER A 64 10.12 -7.81 -1.76
C SER A 64 9.43 -7.58 -3.11
N ALA A 65 10.17 -7.62 -4.22
CA ALA A 65 9.60 -7.46 -5.55
C ALA A 65 8.46 -8.46 -5.79
N THR A 66 7.33 -7.95 -6.29
CA THR A 66 6.13 -8.72 -6.62
C THR A 66 5.42 -8.05 -7.78
N GLY A 67 4.81 -8.84 -8.68
CA GLY A 67 4.12 -8.29 -9.83
C GLY A 67 5.02 -7.67 -10.90
N ASN A 68 4.47 -7.35 -12.06
CA ASN A 68 5.20 -6.71 -13.15
C ASN A 68 5.83 -5.38 -12.72
N SER A 69 4.98 -4.47 -12.22
CA SER A 69 5.38 -3.11 -11.84
C SER A 69 6.41 -3.11 -10.70
N GLY A 70 6.21 -3.95 -9.69
CA GLY A 70 7.10 -4.08 -8.55
C GLY A 70 8.47 -4.63 -8.92
N ASN A 71 8.53 -5.66 -9.78
CA ASN A 71 9.81 -6.18 -10.26
C ASN A 71 10.56 -5.16 -11.13
N ILE A 72 9.92 -4.46 -12.06
CA ILE A 72 10.60 -3.44 -12.89
C ILE A 72 11.14 -2.29 -12.02
N ALA A 73 10.32 -1.77 -11.10
CA ALA A 73 10.72 -0.68 -10.20
C ALA A 73 11.81 -1.12 -9.22
N SER A 74 11.72 -2.32 -8.63
CA SER A 74 12.79 -2.87 -7.79
C SER A 74 14.09 -3.05 -8.56
N GLY A 75 14.03 -3.46 -9.84
CA GLY A 75 15.21 -3.52 -10.72
C GLY A 75 15.88 -2.15 -10.88
N PHE A 76 15.09 -1.11 -11.14
CA PHE A 76 15.58 0.27 -11.19
C PHE A 76 16.28 0.67 -9.89
N PHE A 77 15.57 0.58 -8.77
CA PHE A 77 16.09 1.06 -7.49
C PHE A 77 17.24 0.20 -6.95
N ALA A 78 17.28 -1.09 -7.27
CA ALA A 78 18.41 -1.94 -6.95
C ALA A 78 19.70 -1.43 -7.63
N GLY A 79 19.64 -1.15 -8.94
CA GLY A 79 20.78 -0.59 -9.67
C GLY A 79 21.13 0.82 -9.18
N PHE A 80 20.12 1.66 -8.99
CA PHE A 80 20.29 3.03 -8.52
C PHE A 80 20.95 3.11 -7.14
N VAL A 81 20.51 2.29 -6.18
CA VAL A 81 21.07 2.23 -4.83
C VAL A 81 22.48 1.62 -4.81
N ALA A 82 22.74 0.60 -5.62
CA ALA A 82 24.04 -0.07 -5.69
C ALA A 82 25.17 0.90 -6.09
N GLU A 83 24.89 1.80 -7.04
CA GLU A 83 25.87 2.79 -7.52
C GLU A 83 26.03 4.02 -6.61
N ASN A 84 25.30 4.07 -5.48
CA ASN A 84 25.32 5.18 -4.53
C ASN A 84 25.06 6.55 -5.20
N PRO A 85 23.79 6.96 -5.35
CA PRO A 85 23.42 8.15 -6.12
C PRO A 85 23.90 9.47 -5.49
N SER A 86 24.36 9.45 -4.23
CA SER A 86 25.03 10.61 -3.62
C SER A 86 26.38 10.94 -4.26
N ASN A 87 27.05 9.95 -4.86
CA ASN A 87 28.35 10.14 -5.51
C ASN A 87 28.18 10.54 -6.98
N ASP A 88 27.38 9.76 -7.72
CA ASP A 88 27.15 9.96 -9.14
C ASP A 88 25.72 9.55 -9.50
N ILE A 89 24.82 10.53 -9.46
CA ILE A 89 23.40 10.32 -9.75
C ILE A 89 23.16 9.93 -11.21
N TYR A 90 24.04 10.34 -12.13
CA TYR A 90 23.93 9.97 -13.54
C TYR A 90 24.24 8.48 -13.70
N GLN A 91 25.34 8.00 -13.12
CA GLN A 91 25.69 6.58 -13.16
C GLN A 91 24.64 5.71 -12.47
N ALA A 92 24.17 6.14 -11.29
CA ALA A 92 23.09 5.45 -10.60
C ALA A 92 21.81 5.36 -11.45
N THR A 93 21.41 6.47 -12.09
CA THR A 93 20.24 6.48 -12.99
C THR A 93 20.45 5.58 -14.20
N ARG A 94 21.65 5.62 -14.80
CA ARG A 94 22.00 4.80 -15.98
C ARG A 94 21.92 3.31 -15.66
N VAL A 95 22.51 2.87 -14.55
CA VAL A 95 22.49 1.48 -14.11
C VAL A 95 21.08 1.04 -13.70
N GLY A 96 20.35 1.87 -12.95
CA GLY A 96 18.96 1.61 -12.60
C GLY A 96 18.08 1.44 -13.84
N ARG A 97 18.14 2.38 -14.79
CA ARG A 97 17.43 2.29 -16.08
C ARG A 97 17.79 1.00 -16.81
N SER A 98 19.08 0.67 -16.92
CA SER A 98 19.52 -0.56 -17.59
C SER A 98 18.90 -1.81 -16.96
N ARG A 99 18.91 -1.91 -15.62
CA ARG A 99 18.32 -3.04 -14.91
C ARG A 99 16.81 -3.13 -15.09
N ALA A 100 16.09 -2.01 -15.08
CA ALA A 100 14.65 -1.99 -15.32
C ALA A 100 14.28 -2.53 -16.71
N TRP A 101 15.05 -2.16 -17.73
CA TRP A 101 14.86 -2.66 -19.10
C TRP A 101 15.21 -4.15 -19.23
N GLN A 102 16.28 -4.60 -18.57
CA GLN A 102 16.72 -6.00 -18.56
C GLN A 102 15.79 -6.91 -17.75
N ALA A 103 14.95 -6.34 -16.88
CA ALA A 103 14.01 -7.12 -16.09
C ALA A 103 12.94 -7.80 -16.96
N LEU A 104 12.65 -7.26 -18.14
CA LEU A 104 11.58 -7.72 -19.02
C LEU A 104 12.13 -8.53 -20.18
N ALA A 105 11.43 -9.61 -20.54
CA ALA A 105 11.72 -10.36 -21.76
C ALA A 105 11.35 -9.58 -23.04
N ASP A 106 10.28 -8.78 -23.00
CA ASP A 106 9.80 -7.95 -24.12
C ASP A 106 9.44 -6.54 -23.64
N PRO A 107 10.44 -5.67 -23.39
CA PRO A 107 10.21 -4.33 -22.87
C PRO A 107 9.49 -3.43 -23.89
N LYS A 108 8.46 -2.70 -23.45
CA LYS A 108 7.68 -1.78 -24.29
C LYS A 108 7.87 -0.31 -23.87
N PRO A 109 8.14 0.60 -24.82
CA PRO A 109 7.91 2.03 -24.63
C PRO A 109 6.45 2.34 -24.30
N GLY A 110 6.19 3.50 -23.70
CA GLY A 110 4.85 3.88 -23.23
C GLY A 110 4.48 3.30 -21.87
N THR A 111 5.47 2.84 -21.12
CA THR A 111 5.35 2.31 -19.74
C THR A 111 6.25 3.11 -18.79
N MET A 112 6.39 2.68 -17.53
CA MET A 112 7.39 3.25 -16.60
C MET A 112 8.83 3.28 -17.15
N LEU A 113 9.17 2.42 -18.11
CA LEU A 113 10.48 2.45 -18.78
C LEU A 113 10.74 3.79 -19.49
N THR A 114 9.70 4.40 -20.06
CA THR A 114 9.78 5.72 -20.71
C THR A 114 10.10 6.82 -19.70
N VAL A 115 9.59 6.72 -18.47
CA VAL A 115 9.93 7.67 -17.40
C VAL A 115 11.40 7.54 -17.01
N PHE A 116 11.93 6.31 -16.94
CA PHE A 116 13.36 6.09 -16.64
C PHE A 116 14.28 6.57 -17.77
N ASP A 117 13.87 6.42 -19.03
CA ASP A 117 14.60 6.95 -20.18
C ASP A 117 14.66 8.49 -20.13
N GLU A 118 13.52 9.15 -19.91
CA GLU A 118 13.48 10.62 -19.82
C GLU A 118 14.23 11.14 -18.59
N LEU A 119 14.20 10.41 -17.47
CA LEU A 119 14.99 10.73 -16.29
C LEU A 119 16.50 10.72 -16.61
N LEU A 120 16.99 9.67 -17.26
CA LEU A 120 18.40 9.55 -17.65
C LEU A 120 18.80 10.66 -18.62
N ASN A 121 18.01 10.86 -19.69
CA ASN A 121 18.26 11.88 -20.71
C ASN A 121 18.33 13.29 -20.12
N HIS A 122 17.51 13.58 -19.11
CA HIS A 122 17.51 14.89 -18.46
C HIS A 122 18.67 15.04 -17.47
N ILE A 123 18.96 14.02 -16.66
CA ILE A 123 20.10 14.05 -15.72
C ILE A 123 21.43 14.20 -16.46
N GLU A 124 21.60 13.55 -17.62
CA GLU A 124 22.79 13.70 -18.47
C GLU A 124 23.03 15.18 -18.84
N LYS A 125 21.98 15.88 -19.25
CA LYS A 125 22.04 17.32 -19.61
C LYS A 125 22.35 18.22 -18.42
N LEU A 126 21.93 17.84 -17.21
CA LEU A 126 22.21 18.60 -15.98
C LEU A 126 23.64 18.39 -15.47
N SER A 127 24.28 17.26 -15.82
CA SER A 127 25.61 16.85 -15.35
C SER A 127 25.77 16.84 -13.81
N SER A 128 24.65 16.84 -13.07
CA SER A 128 24.61 16.93 -11.61
C SER A 128 23.19 16.56 -11.09
N ALA A 129 23.07 16.37 -9.77
CA ALA A 129 21.77 16.15 -9.14
C ALA A 129 20.84 17.37 -9.29
N PRO A 130 19.51 17.16 -9.47
CA PRO A 130 18.57 18.25 -9.57
C PRO A 130 18.62 19.19 -8.37
N SER A 131 18.80 20.48 -8.64
CA SER A 131 18.75 21.56 -7.66
C SER A 131 17.36 22.19 -7.64
N ALA A 132 17.09 23.11 -6.69
CA ALA A 132 15.84 23.87 -6.65
C ALA A 132 15.50 24.56 -7.99
N ALA A 133 16.52 25.00 -8.75
CA ALA A 133 16.39 25.68 -10.03
C ALA A 133 16.12 24.72 -11.21
N THR A 134 16.70 23.52 -11.18
CA THR A 134 16.60 22.54 -12.29
C THR A 134 15.53 21.47 -12.07
N PHE A 135 15.03 21.33 -10.84
CA PHE A 135 13.95 20.41 -10.50
C PHE A 135 12.65 20.64 -11.30
N PRO A 136 12.14 21.87 -11.47
CA PRO A 136 10.92 22.09 -12.26
C PRO A 136 11.02 21.57 -13.69
N THR A 137 12.17 21.81 -14.34
CA THR A 137 12.34 21.37 -15.73
C THR A 137 12.48 19.86 -15.85
N LEU A 138 13.11 19.19 -14.87
CA LEU A 138 13.10 17.72 -14.78
C LEU A 138 11.66 17.22 -14.68
N LEU A 139 10.91 17.79 -13.75
CA LEU A 139 9.56 17.33 -13.45
C LEU A 139 8.62 17.51 -14.65
N ASP A 140 8.74 18.61 -15.39
CA ASP A 140 7.99 18.83 -16.63
C ASP A 140 8.33 17.79 -17.72
N GLN A 141 9.57 17.28 -17.78
CA GLN A 141 9.92 16.20 -18.71
C GLN A 141 9.31 14.86 -18.28
N LEU A 142 9.39 14.53 -16.98
CA LEU A 142 8.79 13.30 -16.48
C LEU A 142 7.26 13.32 -16.64
N GLU A 143 6.62 14.47 -16.45
CA GLU A 143 5.19 14.64 -16.70
C GLU A 143 4.83 14.38 -18.18
N LYS A 144 5.59 14.95 -19.11
CA LYS A 144 5.41 14.69 -20.56
C LYS A 144 5.59 13.21 -20.89
N ALA A 145 6.57 12.55 -20.27
CA ALA A 145 6.79 11.11 -20.42
C ALA A 145 5.52 10.34 -20.04
N VAL A 146 4.93 10.62 -18.88
CA VAL A 146 3.68 9.99 -18.43
C VAL A 146 2.52 10.32 -19.36
N HIS A 147 2.35 11.57 -19.79
CA HIS A 147 1.28 11.92 -20.73
C HIS A 147 1.39 11.21 -22.08
N SER A 148 2.59 10.91 -22.55
CA SER A 148 2.81 10.23 -23.82
C SER A 148 2.41 8.75 -23.79
N THR A 149 2.36 8.14 -22.60
CA THR A 149 1.97 6.73 -22.44
C THR A 149 0.56 6.45 -22.96
N SER A 150 -0.38 7.37 -22.72
CA SER A 150 -1.77 7.25 -23.18
C SER A 150 -1.92 7.25 -24.71
N GLU A 151 -0.90 7.69 -25.45
CA GLU A 151 -0.91 7.68 -26.92
C GLU A 151 -0.06 6.56 -27.53
N THR A 152 0.86 6.00 -26.74
CA THR A 152 1.89 5.07 -27.23
C THR A 152 1.37 3.63 -27.24
N LEU A 153 0.71 3.20 -26.16
CA LEU A 153 0.18 1.84 -26.06
C LEU A 153 -1.30 1.79 -26.47
N PRO A 154 -1.69 0.88 -27.38
CA PRO A 154 -3.08 0.75 -27.82
C PRO A 154 -4.08 0.54 -26.68
N ALA A 155 -3.73 -0.28 -25.67
CA ALA A 155 -4.59 -0.54 -24.51
C ALA A 155 -4.86 0.73 -23.69
N LEU A 156 -3.82 1.50 -23.39
CA LEU A 156 -3.92 2.77 -22.67
C LEU A 156 -4.73 3.80 -23.46
N LYS A 157 -4.50 3.87 -24.77
CA LYS A 157 -5.24 4.77 -25.67
C LYS A 157 -6.74 4.43 -25.73
N ALA A 158 -7.08 3.15 -25.81
CA ALA A 158 -8.45 2.69 -25.80
C ALA A 158 -9.14 2.97 -24.45
N ALA A 159 -8.41 2.79 -23.35
CA ALA A 159 -8.86 3.08 -22.00
C ALA A 159 -8.89 4.59 -21.67
N GLY A 160 -8.23 5.43 -22.47
CA GLY A 160 -8.16 6.88 -22.24
C GLY A 160 -7.32 7.28 -21.02
N VAL A 161 -6.50 6.38 -20.47
CA VAL A 161 -5.71 6.62 -19.25
C VAL A 161 -4.20 6.61 -19.53
N VAL A 162 -3.42 7.17 -18.59
CA VAL A 162 -1.95 7.01 -18.60
C VAL A 162 -1.56 5.65 -17.99
N ASP A 163 -0.33 5.21 -18.26
CA ASP A 163 0.24 4.01 -17.64
C ASP A 163 0.31 4.17 -16.11
N SER A 164 -0.28 3.22 -15.38
CA SER A 164 -0.29 3.19 -13.91
C SER A 164 1.13 3.14 -13.34
N GLY A 165 2.01 2.35 -13.96
CA GLY A 165 3.41 2.21 -13.57
C GLY A 165 4.20 3.51 -13.76
N ALA A 166 4.07 4.15 -14.92
CA ALA A 166 4.71 5.42 -15.25
C ALA A 166 4.26 6.53 -14.30
N LEU A 167 2.96 6.63 -14.04
CA LEU A 167 2.41 7.58 -13.08
C LEU A 167 2.96 7.33 -11.67
N GLY A 168 3.02 6.07 -11.24
CA GLY A 168 3.60 5.70 -9.95
C GLY A 168 5.06 6.13 -9.82
N MET A 169 5.87 5.92 -10.86
CA MET A 169 7.27 6.36 -10.88
C MET A 169 7.39 7.88 -10.91
N PHE A 170 6.55 8.59 -11.66
CA PHE A 170 6.51 10.04 -11.62
C PHE A 170 6.21 10.57 -10.21
N ILE A 171 5.20 10.03 -9.53
CA ILE A 171 4.82 10.42 -8.16
C ILE A 171 5.97 10.19 -7.18
N PHE A 172 6.63 9.03 -7.28
CA PHE A 172 7.79 8.70 -6.47
C PHE A 172 8.94 9.68 -6.72
N MET A 173 9.30 9.89 -7.99
CA MET A 173 10.43 10.73 -8.40
C MET A 173 10.19 12.20 -8.05
N GLU A 174 8.95 12.70 -8.15
CA GLU A 174 8.61 14.06 -7.71
C GLU A 174 8.92 14.24 -6.21
N GLY A 175 8.52 13.28 -5.36
CA GLY A 175 8.83 13.29 -3.92
C GLY A 175 10.32 13.22 -3.65
N PHE A 176 10.99 12.26 -4.28
CA PHE A 176 12.42 12.01 -4.13
C PHE A 176 13.25 13.25 -4.53
N PHE A 177 13.07 13.76 -5.75
CA PHE A 177 13.87 14.88 -6.24
C PHE A 177 13.47 16.21 -5.62
N SER A 178 12.22 16.42 -5.21
CA SER A 178 11.82 17.62 -4.46
C SER A 178 12.63 17.73 -3.16
N ARG A 179 12.74 16.61 -2.43
CA ARG A 179 13.52 16.54 -1.19
C ARG A 179 15.01 16.77 -1.41
N LEU A 180 15.60 16.13 -2.43
CA LEU A 180 17.00 16.36 -2.79
C LEU A 180 17.26 17.81 -3.21
N ALA A 181 16.32 18.43 -3.92
CA ALA A 181 16.40 19.82 -4.34
C ALA A 181 16.19 20.83 -3.20
N GLY A 182 15.92 20.37 -1.97
CA GLY A 182 15.69 21.23 -0.79
C GLY A 182 14.40 22.04 -0.87
N ARG A 183 13.41 21.58 -1.64
CA ARG A 183 12.12 22.26 -1.78
C ARG A 183 11.17 21.85 -0.64
N PRO A 184 10.19 22.70 -0.28
CA PRO A 184 9.14 22.30 0.64
C PRO A 184 8.32 21.15 0.02
N ASP A 185 7.72 20.33 0.88
CA ASP A 185 6.87 19.19 0.52
C ASP A 185 5.48 19.65 0.01
N VAL A 186 5.49 20.55 -0.96
CA VAL A 186 4.33 21.09 -1.68
C VAL A 186 4.40 20.59 -3.11
N PHE A 187 3.41 19.81 -3.50
CA PHE A 187 3.40 19.08 -4.75
C PHE A 187 2.23 19.49 -5.63
N ARG A 188 2.42 19.31 -6.95
CA ARG A 188 1.37 19.62 -7.92
C ARG A 188 0.22 18.61 -7.78
N PRO A 189 -1.06 19.01 -7.88
CA PRO A 189 -2.18 18.08 -7.71
C PRO A 189 -2.24 17.09 -8.88
N ILE A 190 -2.05 15.80 -8.59
CA ILE A 190 -1.98 14.74 -9.63
C ILE A 190 -3.25 14.72 -10.50
N THR A 191 -4.42 14.92 -9.90
CA THR A 191 -5.71 14.94 -10.60
C THR A 191 -5.88 16.15 -11.52
N GLU A 192 -5.18 17.25 -11.26
CA GLU A 192 -5.17 18.44 -12.12
C GLU A 192 -4.17 18.27 -13.27
N ILE A 193 -2.98 17.75 -12.98
CA ILE A 193 -1.92 17.54 -13.98
C ILE A 193 -2.37 16.53 -15.05
N PHE A 194 -2.87 15.36 -14.61
CA PHE A 194 -3.28 14.27 -15.51
C PHE A 194 -4.79 14.25 -15.75
N ASN A 195 -5.44 15.41 -15.69
CA ASN A 195 -6.88 15.56 -15.84
C ASN A 195 -7.44 14.76 -17.03
N LYS A 196 -8.58 14.08 -16.81
CA LYS A 196 -9.28 13.19 -17.76
C LYS A 196 -8.52 11.92 -18.18
N LYS A 197 -7.28 11.71 -17.71
CA LYS A 197 -6.49 10.50 -18.01
C LYS A 197 -6.31 9.57 -16.80
N LEU A 198 -7.14 9.76 -15.77
CA LEU A 198 -7.05 9.07 -14.48
C LEU A 198 -8.34 8.32 -14.11
N ARG A 199 -9.25 8.14 -15.07
CA ARG A 199 -10.50 7.43 -14.86
C ARG A 199 -10.83 6.66 -16.12
N LEU A 200 -11.16 5.38 -15.94
CA LEU A 200 -11.66 4.54 -17.01
C LEU A 200 -13.09 5.00 -17.40
N PRO A 201 -13.44 5.01 -18.70
CA PRO A 201 -14.81 5.19 -19.14
C PRO A 201 -15.75 4.17 -18.49
N SER A 202 -16.97 4.56 -18.14
CA SER A 202 -17.96 3.66 -17.50
C SER A 202 -18.37 2.48 -18.39
N ASP A 203 -18.20 2.62 -19.71
CA ASP A 203 -18.43 1.60 -20.73
C ASP A 203 -17.16 0.83 -21.12
N PHE A 204 -16.01 1.14 -20.50
CA PHE A 204 -14.78 0.38 -20.72
C PHE A 204 -14.90 -1.00 -20.10
N VAL A 205 -14.81 -2.02 -20.94
CA VAL A 205 -14.77 -3.42 -20.52
C VAL A 205 -13.34 -3.92 -20.71
N ALA A 206 -12.63 -4.10 -19.59
CA ALA A 206 -11.34 -4.75 -19.61
C ALA A 206 -11.52 -6.26 -19.90
N ASP A 207 -10.53 -6.86 -20.56
CA ASP A 207 -10.47 -8.32 -20.65
C ASP A 207 -10.29 -8.89 -19.23
N HIS A 208 -11.13 -9.85 -18.86
CA HIS A 208 -10.98 -10.54 -17.59
C HIS A 208 -9.68 -11.36 -17.60
N PRO A 209 -8.72 -11.06 -16.71
CA PRO A 209 -7.47 -11.79 -16.68
C PRO A 209 -7.73 -13.25 -16.29
N LYS A 210 -7.09 -14.18 -17.01
CA LYS A 210 -7.19 -15.61 -16.76
C LYS A 210 -5.86 -16.15 -16.25
N GLY A 211 -5.95 -17.12 -15.34
CA GLY A 211 -4.79 -17.79 -14.77
C GLY A 211 -4.27 -17.10 -13.51
N TYR A 212 -2.99 -17.33 -13.24
CA TYR A 212 -2.34 -16.97 -11.99
C TYR A 212 -1.17 -16.02 -12.22
N CYS A 213 -1.06 -15.05 -11.32
CA CYS A 213 0.15 -14.29 -11.09
C CYS A 213 1.06 -15.13 -10.17
N VAL A 214 2.22 -15.54 -10.67
CA VAL A 214 3.17 -16.36 -9.90
C VAL A 214 4.44 -15.56 -9.64
N ASP A 215 4.81 -15.47 -8.38
CA ASP A 215 6.03 -14.83 -7.89
C ASP A 215 6.93 -15.86 -7.21
N ALA A 216 8.15 -16.05 -7.71
CA ALA A 216 9.06 -17.06 -7.22
C ALA A 216 10.49 -16.53 -7.06
N VAL A 217 11.20 -17.04 -6.05
CA VAL A 217 12.65 -16.83 -5.89
C VAL A 217 13.31 -18.20 -5.91
N ILE A 218 14.29 -18.38 -6.80
CA ILE A 218 15.11 -19.59 -6.85
C ILE A 218 16.58 -19.26 -6.61
N GLN A 219 17.29 -20.18 -5.96
CA GLN A 219 18.74 -20.14 -5.84
C GLN A 219 19.34 -20.88 -7.05
N VAL A 220 20.16 -20.19 -7.84
CA VAL A 220 20.76 -20.66 -9.09
C VAL A 220 22.29 -20.62 -9.00
N GLY A 221 22.97 -21.53 -9.72
CA GLY A 221 24.43 -21.48 -9.85
C GLY A 221 24.90 -20.34 -10.77
N THR A 222 26.21 -20.02 -10.73
CA THR A 222 26.83 -18.83 -11.34
C THR A 222 26.86 -18.77 -12.87
N ASP A 223 26.55 -19.86 -13.58
CA ASP A 223 26.47 -19.83 -15.05
C ASP A 223 25.13 -19.25 -15.53
N HIS A 224 25.18 -18.13 -16.25
CA HIS A 224 24.01 -17.43 -16.79
C HIS A 224 24.20 -17.06 -18.27
N ASP A 225 23.25 -17.49 -19.11
CA ASP A 225 22.69 -16.65 -20.20
C ASP A 225 21.48 -17.28 -20.93
N SER A 226 21.14 -18.57 -20.74
CA SER A 226 20.11 -19.24 -21.58
C SER A 226 18.81 -19.69 -20.87
N ARG A 227 18.45 -19.10 -19.71
CA ARG A 227 17.40 -19.67 -18.84
C ARG A 227 16.00 -19.03 -18.97
N LEU A 228 15.90 -17.77 -19.41
CA LEU A 228 14.61 -17.07 -19.53
C LEU A 228 13.82 -17.46 -20.79
N GLU A 229 14.52 -17.76 -21.90
CA GLU A 229 13.87 -18.12 -23.18
C GLU A 229 12.98 -19.37 -23.08
N ASN A 230 13.28 -20.27 -22.13
CA ASN A 230 12.47 -21.47 -21.89
C ASN A 230 11.21 -21.19 -21.07
N LEU A 231 11.16 -20.10 -20.29
CA LEU A 231 10.01 -19.78 -19.44
C LEU A 231 8.86 -19.14 -20.24
N SER A 232 9.16 -18.47 -21.35
CA SER A 232 8.16 -17.90 -22.28
C SER A 232 7.18 -18.92 -22.86
N ARG A 233 7.48 -20.22 -22.75
CA ARG A 233 6.58 -21.30 -23.17
C ARG A 233 5.48 -21.60 -22.16
N TYR A 234 5.64 -21.15 -20.92
CA TYR A 234 4.76 -21.48 -19.81
C TYR A 234 3.88 -20.32 -19.36
N GLY A 235 4.05 -19.12 -19.93
CA GLY A 235 3.26 -17.96 -19.56
C GLY A 235 3.69 -16.68 -20.27
N ASP A 236 2.89 -15.64 -20.04
CA ASP A 236 3.06 -14.30 -20.61
C ASP A 236 3.60 -13.32 -19.56
N SER A 237 3.99 -12.13 -20.02
CA SER A 237 4.45 -11.01 -19.16
C SER A 237 5.53 -11.42 -18.15
N ILE A 238 6.59 -12.06 -18.63
CA ILE A 238 7.68 -12.54 -17.77
C ILE A 238 8.59 -11.39 -17.36
N VAL A 239 8.78 -11.27 -16.05
CA VAL A 239 9.77 -10.38 -15.45
C VAL A 239 10.75 -11.21 -14.62
N ALA A 240 12.04 -10.94 -14.77
CA ALA A 240 13.06 -11.62 -14.00
C ALA A 240 14.15 -10.65 -13.54
N LEU A 241 14.52 -10.76 -12.27
CA LEU A 241 15.62 -10.02 -11.69
C LEU A 241 16.62 -10.99 -11.10
N GLN A 242 17.89 -10.80 -11.41
CA GLN A 242 18.96 -11.58 -10.82
C GLN A 242 19.83 -10.71 -9.91
N GLU A 243 20.12 -11.23 -8.72
CA GLU A 243 21.14 -10.66 -7.84
C GLU A 243 21.96 -11.81 -7.24
N ASN A 244 23.26 -11.83 -7.52
CA ASN A 244 24.16 -12.92 -7.16
C ASN A 244 23.60 -14.28 -7.63
N GLU A 245 23.52 -15.26 -6.72
CA GLU A 245 23.00 -16.61 -6.95
C GLU A 245 21.47 -16.71 -6.79
N ARG A 246 20.73 -15.60 -6.84
CA ARG A 246 19.27 -15.58 -6.70
C ARG A 246 18.62 -15.00 -7.94
N LEU A 247 17.64 -15.74 -8.45
CA LEU A 247 16.80 -15.31 -9.56
C LEU A 247 15.36 -15.18 -9.04
N LYS A 248 14.86 -13.94 -9.06
CA LYS A 248 13.47 -13.60 -8.83
C LYS A 248 12.75 -13.63 -10.17
N ILE A 249 11.62 -14.30 -10.23
CA ILE A 249 10.79 -14.45 -11.43
C ILE A 249 9.36 -14.11 -11.07
N HIS A 250 8.72 -13.37 -11.96
CA HIS A 250 7.30 -13.13 -11.99
C HIS A 250 6.78 -13.53 -13.38
N ILE A 251 5.69 -14.29 -13.41
CA ILE A 251 5.10 -14.82 -14.65
C ILE A 251 3.59 -14.95 -14.50
N HIS A 252 2.86 -14.58 -15.55
CA HIS A 252 1.43 -14.82 -15.63
C HIS A 252 1.18 -16.13 -16.39
N THR A 253 0.49 -17.08 -15.78
CA THR A 253 0.38 -18.44 -16.31
C THR A 253 -0.92 -19.13 -15.92
N GLU A 254 -1.51 -19.89 -16.85
CA GLU A 254 -2.55 -20.87 -16.53
C GLU A 254 -1.96 -22.23 -16.07
N GLN A 255 -0.65 -22.42 -16.20
CA GLN A 255 0.07 -23.69 -16.00
C GLN A 255 1.00 -23.64 -14.77
N ARG A 256 0.47 -23.21 -13.62
CA ARG A 256 1.26 -23.00 -12.37
C ARG A 256 2.14 -24.20 -11.97
N ASP A 257 1.63 -25.43 -12.09
CA ASP A 257 2.36 -26.64 -11.72
C ASP A 257 3.53 -26.92 -12.67
N ALA A 258 3.37 -26.62 -13.96
CA ALA A 258 4.42 -26.75 -14.94
C ALA A 258 5.53 -25.71 -14.71
N VAL A 259 5.15 -24.46 -14.42
CA VAL A 259 6.09 -23.41 -14.03
C VAL A 259 6.86 -23.82 -12.79
N ARG A 260 6.17 -24.28 -11.74
CA ARG A 260 6.81 -24.69 -10.48
C ARG A 260 7.84 -25.80 -10.71
N LYS A 261 7.51 -26.80 -11.53
CA LYS A 261 8.42 -27.87 -11.89
C LYS A 261 9.63 -27.34 -12.65
N GLN A 262 9.42 -26.50 -13.66
CA GLN A 262 10.49 -25.92 -14.46
C GLN A 262 11.45 -25.07 -13.60
N LEU A 263 10.93 -24.30 -12.65
CA LEU A 263 11.76 -23.53 -11.73
C LEU A 263 12.57 -24.40 -10.77
N ALA A 264 12.01 -25.52 -10.31
CA ALA A 264 12.72 -26.49 -9.49
C ALA A 264 13.85 -27.20 -10.24
N ASP A 265 13.69 -27.41 -11.55
CA ASP A 265 14.75 -27.97 -12.42
C ASP A 265 15.90 -26.97 -12.66
N LEU A 266 15.61 -25.66 -12.61
CA LEU A 266 16.61 -24.59 -12.76
C LEU A 266 17.43 -24.31 -11.50
N GLY A 267 16.86 -24.58 -10.33
CA GLY A 267 17.50 -24.26 -9.06
C GLY A 267 16.64 -24.57 -7.84
N ARG A 268 17.19 -24.33 -6.65
CA ARG A 268 16.47 -24.59 -5.40
C ARG A 268 15.43 -23.49 -5.17
N LEU A 269 14.15 -23.87 -5.12
CA LEU A 269 13.06 -22.95 -4.78
C LEU A 269 13.23 -22.42 -3.34
N VAL A 270 13.30 -21.09 -3.21
CA VAL A 270 13.45 -20.37 -1.94
C VAL A 270 12.12 -19.79 -1.49
N GLN A 271 11.36 -19.20 -2.42
CA GLN A 271 10.07 -18.59 -2.16
C GLN A 271 9.13 -18.84 -3.34
N TRP A 272 7.85 -19.02 -3.05
CA TRP A 272 6.77 -19.19 -4.01
C TRP A 272 5.52 -18.50 -3.48
N SER A 273 4.87 -17.71 -4.33
CA SER A 273 3.58 -17.09 -4.11
C SER A 273 2.79 -17.19 -5.41
N GLU A 274 1.49 -17.44 -5.30
CA GLU A 274 0.57 -17.44 -6.44
C GLU A 274 -0.73 -16.77 -6.05
N GLU A 275 -1.28 -15.96 -6.95
CA GLU A 275 -2.56 -15.27 -6.77
C GLU A 275 -3.42 -15.47 -8.03
N ASP A 276 -4.72 -15.70 -7.84
CA ASP A 276 -5.70 -15.77 -8.94
C ASP A 276 -6.00 -14.35 -9.41
N MET A 277 -5.73 -14.06 -10.68
CA MET A 277 -5.92 -12.71 -11.24
C MET A 277 -7.39 -12.35 -11.44
N GLY A 278 -8.26 -13.34 -11.71
CA GLY A 278 -9.69 -13.11 -11.92
C GLY A 278 -10.40 -12.72 -10.62
N ALA A 279 -10.05 -13.39 -9.51
CA ALA A 279 -10.63 -13.11 -8.20
C ALA A 279 -10.35 -11.67 -7.72
N GLN A 280 -9.20 -11.09 -8.09
CA GLN A 280 -8.86 -9.72 -7.72
C GLN A 280 -9.78 -8.68 -8.38
N VAL A 281 -10.17 -8.91 -9.63
CA VAL A 281 -11.03 -8.00 -10.42
C VAL A 281 -12.49 -8.11 -9.99
N GLU A 282 -13.01 -9.33 -9.79
CA GLU A 282 -14.41 -9.56 -9.42
C GLU A 282 -14.78 -8.82 -8.12
N ASN A 283 -13.86 -8.80 -7.16
CA ASN A 283 -14.03 -8.13 -5.86
C ASN A 283 -14.07 -6.60 -5.92
N ARG A 284 -13.78 -5.99 -7.07
CA ARG A 284 -13.74 -4.53 -7.29
C ARG A 284 -14.91 -3.96 -8.10
N SER A 285 -15.82 -4.79 -8.61
CA SER A 285 -16.84 -4.46 -9.63
C SER A 285 -17.91 -3.40 -9.24
N SER A 286 -17.67 -2.47 -8.32
CA SER A 286 -18.66 -1.49 -7.84
C SER A 286 -18.20 -0.02 -7.81
N SER A 287 -17.10 0.35 -8.49
CA SER A 287 -16.51 1.71 -8.40
C SER A 287 -17.35 2.84 -9.02
N ASP A 288 -18.38 2.55 -9.81
CA ASP A 288 -19.28 3.56 -10.39
C ASP A 288 -20.57 3.78 -9.57
N THR A 289 -20.66 3.20 -8.37
CA THR A 289 -21.83 3.41 -7.51
C THR A 289 -21.76 4.79 -6.86
N ARG A 290 -22.71 5.67 -7.20
CA ARG A 290 -22.82 7.00 -6.57
C ARG A 290 -22.98 6.86 -5.06
N GLN A 291 -22.04 7.42 -4.31
CA GLN A 291 -22.14 7.58 -2.86
C GLN A 291 -22.46 9.04 -2.53
N ALA A 292 -23.22 9.26 -1.45
CA ALA A 292 -23.46 10.62 -0.94
C ALA A 292 -22.17 11.30 -0.42
N VAL A 293 -21.25 10.51 0.13
CA VAL A 293 -19.94 10.94 0.61
C VAL A 293 -18.99 9.74 0.61
N HIS A 294 -17.72 9.95 0.25
CA HIS A 294 -16.71 8.89 0.24
C HIS A 294 -16.31 8.49 1.65
N ILE A 295 -16.33 7.20 1.97
CA ILE A 295 -16.01 6.72 3.33
C ILE A 295 -14.54 6.31 3.43
N VAL A 296 -13.89 6.81 4.49
CA VAL A 296 -12.50 6.53 4.81
C VAL A 296 -12.43 5.99 6.24
N THR A 297 -11.59 4.98 6.48
CA THR A 297 -11.30 4.48 7.84
C THR A 297 -9.86 3.99 7.93
N ASP A 298 -9.35 3.84 9.15
CA ASP A 298 -8.06 3.20 9.39
C ASP A 298 -8.19 1.66 9.37
N ALA A 299 -7.16 0.98 8.85
CA ALA A 299 -7.06 -0.48 8.82
C ALA A 299 -7.03 -1.14 10.19
N ALA A 300 -6.68 -0.38 11.24
CA ALA A 300 -6.85 -0.75 12.64
C ALA A 300 -8.30 -1.19 13.01
N GLY A 301 -9.28 -0.89 12.16
CA GLY A 301 -10.65 -1.38 12.27
C GLY A 301 -10.87 -2.84 11.85
N SER A 302 -9.82 -3.57 11.45
CA SER A 302 -9.91 -4.95 10.91
C SER A 302 -10.81 -5.06 9.67
N VAL A 303 -10.96 -3.97 8.92
CA VAL A 303 -11.59 -3.95 7.59
C VAL A 303 -10.59 -4.51 6.58
N THR A 304 -11.01 -5.45 5.74
CA THR A 304 -10.15 -6.00 4.70
C THR A 304 -10.11 -5.07 3.48
N ARG A 305 -9.05 -5.15 2.67
CA ARG A 305 -9.00 -4.43 1.38
C ARG A 305 -10.11 -4.87 0.43
N GLU A 306 -10.52 -6.14 0.51
CA GLU A 306 -11.66 -6.68 -0.25
C GLU A 306 -12.98 -6.03 0.17
N ASP A 307 -13.26 -5.93 1.48
CA ASP A 307 -14.45 -5.24 1.97
C ASP A 307 -14.46 -3.76 1.61
N ALA A 308 -13.30 -3.10 1.72
CA ALA A 308 -13.16 -1.70 1.34
C ALA A 308 -13.41 -1.51 -0.16
N ALA A 309 -12.82 -2.34 -1.02
CA ALA A 309 -13.03 -2.31 -2.47
C ALA A 309 -14.50 -2.52 -2.84
N ARG A 310 -15.13 -3.57 -2.29
CA ARG A 310 -16.54 -3.90 -2.54
C ARG A 310 -17.50 -2.77 -2.18
N LEU A 311 -17.21 -2.02 -1.12
CA LEU A 311 -18.03 -0.91 -0.65
C LEU A 311 -17.56 0.46 -1.17
N GLY A 312 -16.54 0.53 -2.03
CA GLY A 312 -15.99 1.79 -2.52
C GLY A 312 -15.44 2.68 -1.40
N MET A 313 -14.76 2.10 -0.41
CA MET A 313 -14.14 2.81 0.72
C MET A 313 -12.63 2.97 0.50
N THR A 314 -12.02 4.00 1.09
CA THR A 314 -10.56 4.07 1.25
C THR A 314 -10.15 3.58 2.63
N LEU A 315 -9.17 2.69 2.65
CA LEU A 315 -8.58 2.15 3.86
C LEU A 315 -7.17 2.73 4.06
N LEU A 316 -6.91 3.30 5.23
CA LEU A 316 -5.63 3.91 5.56
C LEU A 316 -4.81 3.02 6.50
N ASP A 317 -3.59 2.72 6.10
CA ASP A 317 -2.71 1.82 6.82
C ASP A 317 -1.94 2.50 7.95
N SER A 318 -1.72 1.75 9.03
CA SER A 318 -0.50 1.82 9.84
C SER A 318 0.54 0.82 9.32
N TYR A 319 1.74 0.83 9.91
CA TYR A 319 2.81 -0.08 9.53
C TYR A 319 3.05 -1.14 10.60
N ILE A 320 3.24 -2.38 10.14
CA ILE A 320 3.74 -3.48 10.95
C ILE A 320 5.25 -3.57 10.74
N VAL A 321 5.99 -3.51 11.84
CA VAL A 321 7.46 -3.50 11.86
C VAL A 321 7.98 -4.77 12.55
N VAL A 322 8.75 -5.55 11.81
CA VAL A 322 9.42 -6.77 12.30
C VAL A 322 10.87 -6.75 11.88
N GLY A 323 11.76 -6.60 12.86
CA GLY A 323 13.19 -6.40 12.58
C GLY A 323 13.40 -5.15 11.71
N ASP A 324 13.83 -5.38 10.49
CA ASP A 324 14.12 -4.36 9.47
C ASP A 324 13.09 -4.32 8.32
N LYS A 325 11.99 -5.08 8.46
CA LYS A 325 10.84 -5.07 7.55
C LYS A 325 9.75 -4.16 8.11
N SER A 326 9.26 -3.24 7.28
CA SER A 326 8.12 -2.36 7.57
C SER A 326 7.16 -2.43 6.39
N LEU A 327 5.94 -2.92 6.59
CA LEU A 327 4.91 -2.97 5.54
C LEU A 327 3.62 -2.34 6.05
N PRO A 328 2.79 -1.76 5.14
CA PRO A 328 1.42 -1.41 5.44
C PRO A 328 0.68 -2.62 6.05
N GLU A 329 -0.10 -2.40 7.11
CA GLU A 329 -0.70 -3.48 7.91
C GLU A 329 -1.63 -4.39 7.10
N THR A 330 -2.36 -3.83 6.14
CA THR A 330 -3.23 -4.57 5.22
C THR A 330 -2.47 -5.39 4.17
N LEU A 331 -1.17 -5.14 4.00
CA LEU A 331 -0.28 -5.84 3.07
C LEU A 331 0.67 -6.79 3.81
N PHE A 332 0.49 -6.96 5.13
CA PHE A 332 1.21 -7.94 5.92
C PHE A 332 0.31 -9.17 6.14
N PRO A 333 0.64 -10.34 5.58
CA PRO A 333 -0.19 -11.53 5.74
C PRO A 333 -0.39 -11.91 7.22
N PRO A 334 -1.64 -12.07 7.71
CA PRO A 334 -1.89 -12.40 9.11
C PRO A 334 -1.21 -13.70 9.56
N GLU A 335 -1.15 -14.72 8.70
CA GLU A 335 -0.49 -15.99 8.96
C GLU A 335 1.01 -15.82 9.26
N ASP A 336 1.70 -14.98 8.49
CA ASP A 336 3.11 -14.63 8.67
C ASP A 336 3.30 -13.86 9.98
N LEU A 337 2.44 -12.86 10.22
CA LEU A 337 2.47 -12.05 11.43
C LEU A 337 2.34 -12.93 12.67
N TYR A 338 1.33 -13.79 12.71
CA TYR A 338 1.12 -14.67 13.85
C TYR A 338 2.19 -15.75 13.97
N ALA A 339 2.76 -16.23 12.86
CA ALA A 339 3.90 -17.15 12.92
C ALA A 339 5.13 -16.49 13.55
N LEU A 340 5.43 -15.24 13.18
CA LEU A 340 6.51 -14.43 13.77
C LEU A 340 6.25 -14.16 15.25
N MET A 341 5.02 -13.80 15.63
CA MET A 341 4.67 -13.61 17.04
C MET A 341 4.83 -14.90 17.86
N ARG A 342 4.44 -16.05 17.29
CA ARG A 342 4.59 -17.37 17.95
C ARG A 342 6.05 -17.80 18.08
N SER A 343 6.92 -17.42 17.14
CA SER A 343 8.36 -17.70 17.23
C SER A 343 9.09 -16.80 18.23
N GLY A 344 8.39 -15.82 18.83
CA GLY A 344 8.96 -14.88 19.79
C GLY A 344 9.62 -13.67 19.13
N ALA A 345 9.43 -13.46 17.81
CA ALA A 345 9.91 -12.27 17.14
C ALA A 345 9.24 -11.01 17.73
N LYS A 346 10.03 -9.96 17.94
CA LYS A 346 9.50 -8.67 18.37
C LYS A 346 8.77 -8.01 17.21
N VAL A 347 7.45 -7.92 17.32
CA VAL A 347 6.60 -7.17 16.40
C VAL A 347 6.20 -5.86 17.06
N THR A 348 6.28 -4.77 16.32
CA THR A 348 5.83 -3.44 16.74
C THR A 348 4.99 -2.80 15.65
N THR A 349 4.24 -1.76 16.00
CA THR A 349 3.47 -0.97 15.05
C THR A 349 4.00 0.45 15.00
N ALA A 350 3.88 1.09 13.85
CA ALA A 350 4.13 2.51 13.66
C ALA A 350 2.96 3.14 12.91
N GLN A 351 2.51 4.31 13.34
CA GLN A 351 1.56 5.09 12.54
C GLN A 351 2.24 5.59 11.26
N ALA A 352 1.44 5.85 10.22
CA ALA A 352 1.89 6.59 9.04
C ALA A 352 2.51 7.95 9.46
N SER A 353 3.45 8.45 8.67
CA SER A 353 4.06 9.75 8.95
C SER A 353 3.03 10.88 8.81
N VAL A 354 3.31 12.05 9.39
CA VAL A 354 2.51 13.27 9.18
C VAL A 354 2.45 13.61 7.69
N PHE A 355 3.57 13.46 6.98
CA PHE A 355 3.65 13.73 5.55
C PHE A 355 2.75 12.78 4.76
N GLU A 356 2.87 11.47 4.97
CA GLU A 356 2.04 10.47 4.31
C GLU A 356 0.54 10.71 4.58
N ARG A 357 0.16 11.01 5.83
CA ARG A 357 -1.24 11.28 6.18
C ARG A 357 -1.78 12.53 5.47
N HIS A 358 -0.97 13.58 5.35
CA HIS A 358 -1.33 14.76 4.57
C HIS A 358 -1.51 14.42 3.08
N GLN A 359 -0.62 13.62 2.52
CA GLN A 359 -0.72 13.16 1.13
C GLN A 359 -1.98 12.32 0.90
N ARG A 360 -2.34 11.45 1.84
CA ARG A 360 -3.60 10.67 1.81
C ARG A 360 -4.81 11.59 1.81
N CYS A 361 -4.88 12.57 2.71
CA CYS A 361 -5.99 13.52 2.77
C CYS A 361 -6.13 14.31 1.46
N GLN A 362 -5.01 14.78 0.90
CA GLN A 362 -4.98 15.46 -0.40
C GLN A 362 -5.48 14.55 -1.52
N SER A 363 -4.97 13.32 -1.61
CA SER A 363 -5.38 12.31 -2.60
C SER A 363 -6.88 12.02 -2.54
N ILE A 364 -7.43 11.81 -1.34
CA ILE A 364 -8.85 11.56 -1.10
C ILE A 364 -9.71 12.72 -1.62
N LEU A 365 -9.46 13.95 -1.16
CA LEU A 365 -10.29 15.09 -1.59
C LEU A 365 -10.15 15.41 -3.08
N SER A 366 -8.97 15.18 -3.64
CA SER A 366 -8.70 15.40 -5.07
C SER A 366 -9.45 14.42 -5.96
N ARG A 367 -9.70 13.20 -5.48
CA ARG A 367 -10.35 12.12 -6.24
C ARG A 367 -11.87 12.08 -6.04
N TYR A 368 -12.32 12.27 -4.81
CA TYR A 368 -13.72 12.04 -4.44
C TYR A 368 -14.50 13.32 -4.15
N GLY A 369 -13.84 14.46 -4.05
CA GLY A 369 -14.48 15.76 -3.80
C GLY A 369 -14.90 15.96 -2.34
N GLN A 370 -15.68 15.04 -1.77
CA GLN A 370 -16.14 15.07 -0.37
C GLN A 370 -15.94 13.70 0.30
N ALA A 371 -15.48 13.70 1.56
CA ALA A 371 -15.20 12.46 2.28
C ALA A 371 -15.54 12.54 3.78
N LEU A 372 -15.87 11.40 4.38
CA LEU A 372 -16.02 11.18 5.81
C LEU A 372 -14.96 10.20 6.29
N TYR A 373 -14.04 10.66 7.12
CA TYR A 373 -12.99 9.87 7.73
C TYR A 373 -13.33 9.50 9.18
N LEU A 374 -13.57 8.20 9.39
CA LEU A 374 -13.76 7.56 10.68
C LEU A 374 -12.39 7.12 11.22
N CYS A 375 -11.77 7.95 12.05
CA CYS A 375 -10.45 7.65 12.60
C CYS A 375 -10.54 6.58 13.68
N VAL A 376 -9.53 5.72 13.75
CA VAL A 376 -9.26 4.98 14.99
C VAL A 376 -9.04 5.98 16.14
N GLY A 377 -9.52 5.65 17.34
CA GLY A 377 -9.57 6.56 18.47
C GLY A 377 -8.22 7.20 18.79
N SER A 378 -8.22 8.50 19.10
CA SER A 378 -7.03 9.30 19.45
C SER A 378 -6.18 8.70 20.59
N VAL A 379 -6.83 8.00 21.53
CA VAL A 379 -6.13 7.28 22.61
C VAL A 379 -5.23 6.13 22.12
N TYR A 380 -5.49 5.61 20.92
CA TYR A 380 -4.74 4.50 20.32
C TYR A 380 -3.68 4.97 19.33
N THR A 381 -3.97 6.01 18.54
CA THR A 381 -3.09 6.55 17.50
C THR A 381 -3.28 8.07 17.35
N GLY A 382 -2.27 8.79 16.84
CA GLY A 382 -2.37 10.23 16.57
C GLY A 382 -2.99 10.59 15.22
N ASN A 383 -3.67 9.66 14.54
CA ASN A 383 -4.16 9.87 13.18
C ASN A 383 -5.23 10.97 13.11
N TYR A 384 -6.11 11.04 14.12
CA TYR A 384 -7.17 12.04 14.20
C TYR A 384 -6.59 13.46 14.26
N GLU A 385 -5.64 13.72 15.16
CA GLU A 385 -5.04 15.04 15.33
C GLU A 385 -4.32 15.51 14.06
N VAL A 386 -3.62 14.59 13.38
CA VAL A 386 -2.93 14.89 12.12
C VAL A 386 -3.92 15.23 11.01
N ALA A 387 -5.00 14.46 10.84
CA ALA A 387 -6.03 14.74 9.84
C ALA A 387 -6.80 16.03 10.14
N ALA A 388 -7.13 16.29 11.41
CA ALA A 388 -7.79 17.53 11.84
C ALA A 388 -6.92 18.77 11.57
N ALA A 389 -5.63 18.71 11.89
CA ALA A 389 -4.68 19.80 11.63
C ALA A 389 -4.47 20.02 10.12
N TRP A 390 -4.47 18.96 9.31
CA TRP A 390 -4.40 19.09 7.86
C TRP A 390 -5.65 19.78 7.31
N LYS A 391 -6.84 19.33 7.74
CA LYS A 391 -8.13 19.89 7.34
C LYS A 391 -8.20 21.39 7.62
N GLU A 392 -7.89 21.81 8.85
CA GLU A 392 -7.91 23.22 9.26
C GLU A 392 -7.08 24.12 8.34
N ARG A 393 -5.96 23.61 7.84
CA ARG A 393 -5.00 24.38 7.01
C ARG A 393 -5.29 24.31 5.51
N ASN A 394 -5.86 23.21 5.02
CA ASN A 394 -5.89 22.89 3.59
C ASN A 394 -7.30 22.70 3.00
N ASP A 395 -8.33 22.62 3.83
CA ASP A 395 -9.71 22.36 3.40
C ASP A 395 -10.69 23.43 3.92
N PRO A 396 -10.57 24.69 3.44
CA PRO A 396 -11.44 25.79 3.86
C PRO A 396 -12.92 25.57 3.47
N GLU A 397 -13.18 24.71 2.49
CA GLU A 397 -14.52 24.33 2.03
C GLU A 397 -15.16 23.23 2.90
N ASN A 398 -14.44 22.71 3.90
CA ASN A 398 -14.92 21.70 4.84
C ASN A 398 -15.45 20.42 4.15
N ARG A 399 -14.77 20.00 3.09
CA ARG A 399 -15.11 18.81 2.29
C ARG A 399 -14.72 17.50 2.96
N LEU A 400 -13.76 17.52 3.89
CA LEU A 400 -13.35 16.37 4.69
C LEU A 400 -14.00 16.43 6.08
N ALA A 401 -15.03 15.63 6.34
CA ALA A 401 -15.50 15.38 7.70
C ALA A 401 -14.56 14.39 8.40
N VAL A 402 -14.15 14.66 9.63
CA VAL A 402 -13.25 13.80 10.41
C VAL A 402 -13.88 13.54 11.77
N ILE A 403 -14.07 12.28 12.12
CA ILE A 403 -14.64 11.84 13.40
C ILE A 403 -13.55 11.10 14.18
N ASP A 404 -13.19 11.61 15.36
CA ASP A 404 -12.53 10.78 16.37
C ASP A 404 -13.57 9.80 16.91
N THR A 405 -13.49 8.55 16.47
CA THR A 405 -14.51 7.57 16.84
C THR A 405 -14.35 7.13 18.29
N GLY A 406 -13.16 7.27 18.90
CA GLY A 406 -12.82 6.59 20.16
C GLY A 406 -12.84 5.06 20.06
N LEU A 407 -12.97 4.50 18.86
CA LEU A 407 -13.09 3.06 18.60
C LEU A 407 -11.78 2.48 18.07
N ALA A 408 -11.65 1.16 18.15
CA ALA A 408 -10.61 0.38 17.50
C ALA A 408 -11.16 -1.01 17.13
N SER A 409 -10.34 -1.85 16.49
CA SER A 409 -10.64 -3.26 16.22
C SER A 409 -11.98 -3.45 15.48
N GLY A 410 -12.65 -4.58 15.69
CA GLY A 410 -13.88 -4.93 15.01
C GLY A 410 -15.00 -3.93 15.20
N ARG A 411 -15.04 -3.20 16.33
CA ARG A 411 -16.02 -2.13 16.56
C ARG A 411 -15.90 -1.01 15.53
N LEU A 412 -14.68 -0.53 15.27
CA LEU A 412 -14.44 0.48 14.23
C LEU A 412 -14.82 -0.08 12.85
N GLY A 413 -14.43 -1.32 12.57
CA GLY A 413 -14.76 -1.98 11.30
C GLY A 413 -16.25 -2.09 11.04
N VAL A 414 -17.03 -2.57 12.02
CA VAL A 414 -18.50 -2.68 11.88
C VAL A 414 -19.13 -1.32 11.63
N VAL A 415 -18.72 -0.27 12.36
CA VAL A 415 -19.22 1.09 12.16
C VAL A 415 -18.87 1.61 10.77
N ALA A 416 -17.64 1.42 10.31
CA ALA A 416 -17.20 1.87 8.99
C ALA A 416 -17.93 1.16 7.85
N LEU A 417 -18.06 -0.16 7.93
CA LEU A 417 -18.79 -0.98 6.95
C LEU A 417 -20.28 -0.62 6.91
N ALA A 418 -20.92 -0.42 8.07
CA ALA A 418 -22.32 0.00 8.14
C ALA A 418 -22.52 1.40 7.55
N THR A 419 -21.59 2.33 7.84
CA THR A 419 -21.62 3.70 7.33
C THR A 419 -21.47 3.72 5.80
N ALA A 420 -20.54 2.94 5.24
CA ALA A 420 -20.36 2.83 3.80
C ALA A 420 -21.58 2.24 3.09
N ARG A 421 -22.21 1.20 3.68
CA ARG A 421 -23.48 0.66 3.16
C ARG A 421 -24.60 1.70 3.15
N TYR A 422 -24.69 2.51 4.20
CA TYR A 422 -25.67 3.59 4.27
C TYR A 422 -25.36 4.71 3.27
N ALA A 423 -24.08 5.05 3.07
CA ALA A 423 -23.64 6.06 2.11
C ALA A 423 -24.00 5.74 0.64
N LEU A 424 -24.14 4.46 0.30
CA LEU A 424 -24.61 3.99 -1.01
C LEU A 424 -26.11 4.20 -1.25
N GLN A 425 -26.89 4.43 -0.18
CA GLN A 425 -28.36 4.57 -0.24
C GLN A 425 -28.84 5.96 0.15
N ALA A 426 -28.02 6.73 0.87
CA ALA A 426 -28.35 8.07 1.33
C ALA A 426 -28.32 9.10 0.18
N ASP A 427 -29.15 10.14 0.32
CA ASP A 427 -29.24 11.22 -0.66
C ASP A 427 -28.21 12.36 -0.41
N ASP A 428 -27.75 12.51 0.85
CA ASP A 428 -26.84 13.58 1.25
C ASP A 428 -25.82 13.13 2.31
N ALA A 429 -24.69 13.85 2.33
CA ALA A 429 -23.56 13.55 3.21
C ALA A 429 -23.86 13.77 4.71
N GLU A 430 -24.72 14.72 5.06
CA GLU A 430 -25.01 15.02 6.48
C GLU A 430 -25.77 13.89 7.15
N ASN A 431 -26.70 13.27 6.43
CA ASN A 431 -27.40 12.06 6.88
C ASN A 431 -26.42 10.92 7.17
N VAL A 432 -25.41 10.74 6.31
CA VAL A 432 -24.36 9.72 6.51
C VAL A 432 -23.51 10.03 7.74
N ILE A 433 -23.14 11.29 7.95
CA ILE A 433 -22.38 11.72 9.13
C ILE A 433 -23.19 11.46 10.42
N ARG A 434 -24.48 11.85 10.46
CA ARG A 434 -25.37 11.58 11.60
C ARG A 434 -25.55 10.08 11.86
N PHE A 435 -25.65 9.28 10.81
CA PHE A 435 -25.68 7.83 10.91
C PHE A 435 -24.39 7.31 11.56
N ALA A 436 -23.24 7.75 11.08
CA ALA A 436 -21.94 7.32 11.60
C ALA A 436 -21.77 7.67 13.09
N GLU A 437 -22.09 8.90 13.49
CA GLU A 437 -22.07 9.32 14.90
C GLU A 437 -22.98 8.46 15.78
N THR A 438 -24.16 8.10 15.26
CA THR A 438 -25.10 7.23 15.96
C THR A 438 -24.56 5.80 16.08
N ALA A 439 -23.99 5.26 15.01
CA ALA A 439 -23.36 3.94 15.00
C ALA A 439 -22.15 3.87 15.95
N VAL A 440 -21.34 4.93 16.05
CA VAL A 440 -20.26 5.02 17.05
C VAL A 440 -20.83 4.88 18.46
N ARG A 441 -21.88 5.65 18.79
CA ARG A 441 -22.49 5.62 20.14
C ARG A 441 -23.18 4.30 20.47
N MET A 442 -23.84 3.67 19.50
CA MET A 442 -24.64 2.46 19.72
C MET A 442 -23.84 1.16 19.65
N SER A 443 -22.67 1.16 19.01
CA SER A 443 -21.83 -0.04 18.91
C SER A 443 -21.21 -0.42 20.26
N GLN A 444 -20.91 -1.70 20.43
CA GLN A 444 -20.19 -2.23 21.60
C GLN A 444 -19.22 -3.32 21.14
N GLU A 445 -18.16 -3.56 21.92
CA GLU A 445 -17.19 -4.63 21.64
C GLU A 445 -16.64 -5.22 22.93
N TYR A 446 -16.48 -6.55 22.91
CA TYR A 446 -15.92 -7.34 23.99
C TYR A 446 -14.86 -8.28 23.41
N ILE A 447 -13.61 -8.13 23.86
CA ILE A 447 -12.45 -8.87 23.39
C ILE A 447 -12.03 -9.87 24.47
N PHE A 448 -11.94 -11.12 24.08
CA PHE A 448 -11.49 -12.22 24.94
C PHE A 448 -10.04 -12.56 24.63
N LEU A 449 -9.13 -12.22 25.54
CA LEU A 449 -7.70 -12.38 25.32
C LEU A 449 -7.16 -13.59 26.07
N ASP A 450 -6.25 -14.32 25.41
CA ASP A 450 -5.49 -15.38 26.07
C ASP A 450 -4.32 -14.83 26.90
N ARG A 451 -3.71 -13.72 26.46
CA ARG A 451 -2.54 -13.12 27.12
C ARG A 451 -2.63 -11.60 27.15
N LEU A 452 -2.73 -11.03 28.35
CA LEU A 452 -2.70 -9.58 28.56
C LEU A 452 -1.36 -8.92 28.20
N GLN A 453 -0.28 -9.70 28.19
CA GLN A 453 1.09 -9.19 28.02
C GLN A 453 1.25 -8.33 26.76
N TYR A 454 0.53 -8.62 25.68
CA TYR A 454 0.63 -7.87 24.42
C TYR A 454 -0.02 -6.47 24.52
N LEU A 455 -1.15 -6.36 25.23
CA LEU A 455 -1.77 -5.06 25.51
C LEU A 455 -0.92 -4.22 26.47
N VAL A 456 -0.32 -4.85 27.49
CA VAL A 456 0.59 -4.18 28.43
C VAL A 456 1.83 -3.67 27.70
N ALA A 457 2.50 -4.53 26.92
CA ALA A 457 3.68 -4.17 26.15
C ALA A 457 3.39 -3.09 25.11
N GLY A 458 2.15 -3.06 24.57
CA GLY A 458 1.69 -2.00 23.70
C GLY A 458 1.48 -0.67 24.42
N GLY A 459 1.23 -0.63 25.73
CA GLY A 459 0.94 0.63 26.44
C GLY A 459 -0.44 1.23 26.13
N ARG A 460 -1.37 0.45 25.54
CA ARG A 460 -2.74 0.87 25.18
C ARG A 460 -3.80 0.50 26.24
N LEU A 461 -3.35 -0.03 27.39
CA LEU A 461 -4.21 -0.23 28.57
C LEU A 461 -4.41 1.10 29.30
N SER A 462 -5.65 1.36 29.69
CA SER A 462 -5.95 2.50 30.57
C SER A 462 -5.12 2.39 31.86
N LYS A 463 -4.59 3.53 32.33
CA LYS A 463 -3.80 3.62 33.59
C LYS A 463 -4.65 3.41 34.85
N THR A 464 -5.97 3.31 34.70
CA THR A 464 -6.93 3.08 35.78
C THR A 464 -6.84 1.66 36.33
N LYS A 465 -6.63 1.58 37.65
CA LYS A 465 -6.35 0.38 38.45
C LYS A 465 -7.39 -0.73 38.24
N GLY A 466 -7.03 -1.83 37.58
CA GLY A 466 -7.88 -3.01 37.47
C GLY A 466 -7.19 -4.33 37.07
N PHE A 467 -5.89 -4.28 36.77
CA PHE A 467 -5.11 -5.42 36.26
C PHE A 467 -4.15 -6.03 37.28
N LEU A 468 -4.00 -5.43 38.46
CA LEU A 468 -2.97 -5.77 39.45
C LEU A 468 -3.41 -6.80 40.51
N GLY A 469 -4.55 -7.49 40.34
CA GLY A 469 -5.04 -8.47 41.30
C GLY A 469 -5.76 -9.64 40.64
N ASP A 470 -5.36 -10.84 41.05
CA ASP A 470 -6.05 -12.13 40.86
C ASP A 470 -6.20 -12.66 39.42
N LEU A 471 -5.07 -13.04 38.81
CA LEU A 471 -5.06 -13.80 37.54
C LEU A 471 -4.62 -15.26 37.71
N PHE A 472 -4.84 -15.87 38.88
CA PHE A 472 -4.83 -17.33 38.97
C PHE A 472 -6.21 -17.83 38.52
N HIS A 473 -6.29 -18.38 37.31
CA HIS A 473 -7.46 -19.05 36.70
C HIS A 473 -8.57 -18.19 36.06
N MET A 474 -8.50 -16.85 36.12
CA MET A 474 -9.48 -15.96 35.46
C MET A 474 -8.87 -15.23 34.26
N LYS A 475 -9.58 -15.22 33.13
CA LYS A 475 -9.26 -14.43 31.93
C LYS A 475 -10.06 -13.12 31.93
N PRO A 476 -9.44 -11.97 31.61
CA PRO A 476 -10.13 -10.69 31.54
C PRO A 476 -10.90 -10.56 30.22
N VAL A 477 -12.10 -9.98 30.30
CA VAL A 477 -12.83 -9.48 29.12
C VAL A 477 -12.50 -8.01 28.97
N ILE A 478 -12.03 -7.60 27.79
CA ILE A 478 -11.58 -6.25 27.52
C ILE A 478 -12.56 -5.54 26.60
N SER A 479 -12.76 -4.24 26.79
CA SER A 479 -13.51 -3.41 25.85
C SER A 479 -12.67 -2.18 25.48
N PRO A 480 -12.46 -1.89 24.19
CA PRO A 480 -11.91 -0.62 23.75
C PRO A 480 -12.88 0.55 23.99
N THR A 481 -12.34 1.65 24.51
CA THR A 481 -13.10 2.88 24.85
C THR A 481 -12.28 4.10 24.48
N ALA A 482 -12.90 5.29 24.52
CA ALA A 482 -12.21 6.56 24.29
C ALA A 482 -11.11 6.83 25.33
N GLU A 483 -11.18 6.20 26.51
CA GLU A 483 -10.17 6.29 27.58
C GLU A 483 -9.09 5.19 27.49
N GLY A 484 -9.14 4.37 26.44
CA GLY A 484 -8.25 3.23 26.21
C GLY A 484 -8.91 1.88 26.50
N ALA A 485 -8.14 0.80 26.45
CA ALA A 485 -8.70 -0.52 26.76
C ALA A 485 -9.01 -0.65 28.27
N VAL A 486 -10.24 -1.03 28.60
CA VAL A 486 -10.73 -1.22 29.98
C VAL A 486 -11.18 -2.67 30.21
N LYS A 487 -11.18 -3.08 31.48
CA LYS A 487 -11.70 -4.38 31.90
C LYS A 487 -13.23 -4.33 31.98
N ALA A 488 -13.91 -5.03 31.09
CA ALA A 488 -15.36 -5.13 31.03
C ALA A 488 -15.94 -6.31 31.84
N GLY A 489 -15.09 -7.27 32.21
CA GLY A 489 -15.48 -8.45 32.98
C GLY A 489 -14.33 -9.43 33.21
N THR A 490 -14.65 -10.58 33.78
CA THR A 490 -13.74 -11.72 33.96
C THR A 490 -14.50 -13.01 33.75
N VAL A 491 -13.84 -13.97 33.12
CA VAL A 491 -14.39 -15.30 32.75
C VAL A 491 -13.30 -16.35 32.92
N ARG A 492 -13.64 -17.60 33.22
CA ARG A 492 -12.67 -18.69 33.47
C ARG A 492 -12.21 -19.37 32.19
N ASP A 493 -13.17 -19.73 31.35
CA ASP A 493 -12.98 -20.60 30.21
C ASP A 493 -13.82 -20.15 29.01
N LYS A 494 -13.80 -20.94 27.94
CA LYS A 494 -14.50 -20.63 26.69
C LYS A 494 -16.02 -20.64 26.85
N ASP A 495 -16.56 -21.45 27.76
CA ASP A 495 -18.01 -21.55 27.96
C ASP A 495 -18.53 -20.31 28.70
N GLU A 496 -17.79 -19.85 29.72
CA GLU A 496 -18.08 -18.57 30.37
C GLU A 496 -17.89 -17.37 29.43
N GLN A 497 -16.91 -17.40 28.51
CA GLN A 497 -16.75 -16.38 27.46
C GLN A 497 -17.99 -16.30 26.57
N LEU A 498 -18.48 -17.45 26.09
CA LEU A 498 -19.67 -17.51 25.23
C LEU A 498 -20.91 -17.03 25.98
N LYS A 499 -21.11 -17.48 27.22
CA LYS A 499 -22.23 -17.02 28.07
C LYS A 499 -22.19 -15.50 28.27
N PHE A 500 -21.02 -14.94 28.59
CA PHE A 500 -20.85 -13.49 28.73
C PHE A 500 -21.22 -12.77 27.43
N ALA A 501 -20.74 -13.25 26.27
CA ALA A 501 -21.04 -12.66 24.98
C ALA A 501 -22.55 -12.67 24.67
N LEU A 502 -23.23 -13.80 24.90
CA LEU A 502 -24.68 -13.94 24.66
C LEU A 502 -25.51 -13.03 25.58
N GLU A 503 -25.18 -12.96 26.87
CA GLU A 503 -25.87 -12.07 27.82
C GLU A 503 -25.72 -10.59 27.44
N LYS A 504 -24.55 -10.20 26.91
CA LYS A 504 -24.32 -8.83 26.42
C LYS A 504 -25.07 -8.55 25.13
N LEU A 505 -25.10 -9.52 24.23
CA LEU A 505 -25.84 -9.41 22.97
C LEU A 505 -27.35 -9.29 23.22
N GLU A 506 -27.92 -10.11 24.10
CA GLU A 506 -29.34 -10.05 24.48
C GLU A 506 -29.71 -8.68 25.07
N LYS A 507 -28.87 -8.14 25.98
CA LYS A 507 -29.07 -6.81 26.55
C LYS A 507 -28.92 -5.66 25.56
N GLY A 508 -28.16 -5.86 24.49
CA GLY A 508 -27.96 -4.85 23.44
C GLY A 508 -29.02 -4.89 22.34
N LEU A 509 -29.72 -6.01 22.18
CA LEU A 509 -30.78 -6.21 21.19
C LEU A 509 -32.20 -6.04 21.77
N GLY A 510 -32.37 -6.21 23.09
CA GLY A 510 -33.59 -5.86 23.83
C GLY A 510 -33.67 -4.38 24.16
#